data_AF-A0A7W0MV68-F1
#
_entry.id   AF-A0A7W0MV68-F1
#
_cell.length_a   1.000
_cell.length_b   1.000
_cell.length_c   1.000
_cell.angle_alpha   90.00
_cell.angle_beta   90.00
_cell.angle_gamma   90.00
#
_symmetry.space_group_name_H-M   'P 1'
#
loop_
_entity.id
_entity.type
_entity.pdbx_description
1 polymer ?
#
loop_
_entity_poly.entity_id
_entity_poly.type
_entity_poly.pdbx_seq_one_letter_code
_entity_poly.pdbx_strand_id
1 'polypeptide(L)' 'MPNHLTPTELAREANLDRRDVISKCMEMGVPIFQGRIDKSLFLTSLEAEGQPEPAKA' A
#
# COMPACT_ATOMS: atom_id res chain seq x y z
N MET A 1 13.18 11.51 -5.21
CA MET A 1 13.14 10.20 -4.55
C MET A 1 12.41 9.24 -5.47
N PRO A 2 12.77 7.96 -5.56
CA PRO A 2 11.96 7.00 -6.32
C PRO A 2 10.59 6.88 -5.63
N ASN A 3 9.54 7.33 -6.30
CA ASN A 3 8.16 7.21 -5.78
C ASN A 3 7.64 5.76 -5.93
N HIS A 4 8.28 4.97 -6.79
CA HIS A 4 7.88 3.59 -7.09
C HIS A 4 8.88 2.62 -6.50
N LEU A 5 8.40 1.76 -5.59
CA LEU A 5 9.19 0.77 -4.87
C LEU A 5 8.78 -0.63 -5.27
N THR A 6 9.71 -1.57 -5.26
CA THR A 6 9.35 -3.00 -5.33
C THR A 6 8.58 -3.41 -4.06
N PRO A 7 7.79 -4.50 -4.08
CA PRO A 7 7.11 -5.00 -2.90
C PRO A 7 8.05 -5.24 -1.71
N THR A 8 9.29 -5.67 -1.97
CA THR A 8 10.29 -5.91 -0.92
C THR A 8 10.81 -4.61 -0.29
N GLU A 9 11.01 -3.57 -1.10
CA GLU A 9 11.43 -2.25 -0.58
C GLU A 9 10.30 -1.59 0.20
N LEU A 10 9.07 -1.65 -0.31
CA LEU A 10 7.90 -1.09 0.36
C LEU A 10 7.58 -1.81 1.67
N ALA A 11 7.71 -3.13 1.70
CA ALA A 11 7.58 -3.94 2.91
C ALA A 11 8.55 -3.50 4.01
N ARG A 12 9.81 -3.25 3.66
CA ARG A 12 10.81 -2.75 4.62
C ARG A 12 10.47 -1.37 5.15
N GLU A 13 10.00 -0.47 4.29
CA GLU A 13 9.63 0.89 4.73
C GLU A 13 8.36 0.94 5.57
N ALA A 14 7.34 0.15 5.22
CA ALA A 14 6.08 0.08 5.94
C ALA A 14 6.13 -0.86 7.17
N ASN A 15 7.28 -1.51 7.41
CA ASN A 15 7.45 -2.54 8.43
C ASN A 15 6.38 -3.65 8.34
N LEU A 16 6.14 -4.10 7.10
CA LEU A 16 5.21 -5.16 6.74
C LEU A 16 5.97 -6.33 6.11
N ASP A 17 5.32 -7.48 5.99
CA ASP A 17 5.85 -8.58 5.22
C ASP A 17 5.60 -8.39 3.71
N ARG A 18 6.46 -8.96 2.86
CA ARG A 18 6.33 -8.82 1.39
C ARG A 18 4.98 -9.35 0.91
N ARG A 19 4.51 -10.45 1.52
CA ARG A 19 3.21 -11.04 1.21
C ARG A 19 2.07 -10.12 1.58
N ASP A 20 2.14 -9.49 2.76
CA ASP A 20 1.10 -8.60 3.25
C ASP A 20 0.97 -7.35 2.38
N VAL A 21 2.09 -6.79 1.92
CA VAL A 21 2.08 -5.68 0.97
C VAL A 21 1.36 -6.05 -0.32
N ILE A 22 1.63 -7.24 -0.86
CA ILE A 22 1.00 -7.70 -2.11
C ILE A 22 -0.50 -7.93 -1.90
N SER A 23 -0.89 -8.61 -0.81
CA SER A 23 -2.30 -8.85 -0.48
C SER A 23 -3.05 -7.53 -0.32
N LYS A 24 -2.52 -6.60 0.49
CA LYS A 24 -3.11 -5.28 0.69
C LYS A 24 -3.20 -4.47 -0.59
N CYS A 25 -2.22 -4.56 -1.50
CA CYS A 25 -2.34 -3.91 -2.81
C CYS A 25 -3.55 -4.43 -3.60
N MET A 26 -3.81 -5.74 -3.56
CA MET A 26 -4.99 -6.32 -4.22
C MET A 26 -6.28 -5.92 -3.53
N GLU A 27 -6.32 -5.94 -2.19
CA GLU A 27 -7.49 -5.59 -1.38
C GLU A 27 -7.89 -4.11 -1.54
N MET A 28 -6.90 -3.21 -1.51
CA MET A 28 -7.09 -1.76 -1.63
C MET A 28 -7.19 -1.28 -3.10
N GLY A 29 -6.99 -2.17 -4.08
CA GLY A 29 -6.96 -1.81 -5.49
C GLY A 29 -5.75 -0.95 -5.91
N VAL A 30 -4.64 -1.04 -5.18
CA VAL A 30 -3.40 -0.34 -5.51
C VAL A 30 -2.69 -1.07 -6.65
N PRO A 31 -2.40 -0.40 -7.79
CA PRO A 31 -1.82 -1.03 -8.95
C PRO A 31 -0.35 -1.42 -8.74
N ILE A 32 -0.01 -2.65 -9.16
CA ILE A 32 1.37 -3.12 -9.25
C ILE A 32 1.80 -3.06 -10.72
N PHE A 33 2.61 -2.07 -11.08
CA PHE A 33 3.08 -1.87 -12.45
C PHE A 33 4.54 -2.32 -12.60
N GLN A 34 4.78 -3.31 -13.49
CA GLN A 34 6.12 -3.87 -13.71
C GLN A 34 6.83 -4.32 -12.41
N GLY A 35 6.06 -4.86 -11.46
CA GLY A 35 6.59 -5.29 -10.16
C GLY A 35 6.96 -4.13 -9.22
N ARG A 36 6.45 -2.92 -9.46
CA ARG A 36 6.61 -1.75 -8.59
C ARG A 36 5.26 -1.17 -8.17
N ILE A 37 5.27 -0.51 -7.02
CA ILE A 37 4.11 0.06 -6.35
C ILE A 37 4.45 1.52 -6.04
N ASP A 38 3.51 2.44 -6.29
CA ASP A 38 3.67 3.82 -5.83
C ASP A 38 3.53 3.88 -4.31
N LYS A 39 4.60 4.34 -3.65
CA LYS A 39 4.69 4.42 -2.19
C LYS A 39 3.60 5.33 -1.61
N SER A 40 3.40 6.50 -2.21
CA SER A 40 2.47 7.48 -1.68
C SER A 40 1.05 6.93 -1.74
N LEU A 41 0.67 6.36 -2.87
CA LEU A 41 -0.63 5.74 -3.05
C LEU A 41 -0.84 4.60 -2.06
N PHE A 42 0.14 3.70 -1.91
CA PHE A 42 0.04 2.59 -0.97
C PHE A 42 -0.14 3.06 0.47
N LEU A 43 0.67 4.01 0.93
CA LEU A 43 0.57 4.54 2.30
C LEU A 43 -0.77 5.25 2.54
N THR A 44 -1.21 6.10 1.60
CA THR A 44 -2.51 6.77 1.70
C THR A 44 -3.67 5.78 1.73
N SER A 45 -3.65 4.74 0.88
CA SER A 45 -4.67 3.69 0.91
C SER A 45 -4.65 2.91 2.23
N LEU A 46 -3.47 2.66 2.79
CA LEU A 46 -3.31 1.90 4.04
C LEU A 46 -3.78 2.72 5.26
N GLU A 47 -3.58 4.03 5.25
CA GLU A 47 -4.16 4.95 6.22
C GLU A 47 -5.70 5.01 6.12
N ALA A 48 -6.23 4.98 4.89
CA ALA A 48 -7.67 4.97 4.65
C ALA A 48 -8.35 3.66 5.11
N GLU A 49 -7.69 2.50 4.99
CA GLU A 49 -8.20 1.22 5.55
C GLU A 49 -8.31 1.22 7.08
N GLY A 50 -7.39 1.92 7.77
CA GLY A 50 -7.33 1.96 9.23
C GLY A 50 -8.30 2.96 9.87
N GLN A 51 -8.90 3.85 9.07
CA GLN A 51 -9.94 4.75 9.55
C GLN A 51 -11.30 4.07 9.38
N PRO A 52 -12.11 3.91 10.45
CA PRO A 52 -13.52 3.63 10.24
C PRO A 52 -14.06 4.78 9.38
N GLU A 53 -14.73 4.46 8.27
CA GLU A 53 -15.50 5.47 7.53
C GLU A 53 -16.28 6.30 8.56
N PRO A 54 -16.23 7.65 8.52
CA PRO A 54 -17.09 8.43 9.37
C PRO A 54 -18.52 8.01 9.03
N ALA A 55 -19.15 7.29 9.95
CA ALA A 55 -20.52 6.84 9.85
C ALA A 55 -21.34 8.02 9.35
N LYS A 56 -21.87 7.90 8.12
CA LYS A 56 -22.73 8.92 7.54
C LYS A 56 -23.85 9.21 8.55
N ALA A 57 -23.81 10.41 9.14
CA ALA A 57 -24.81 10.96 10.04
C ALA A 57 -25.85 11.77 9.24
#